data_AF-A0ABD0MY91-F1
#
_entry.id   AF-A0ABD0MY91-F1
#
_cell.length_a   1.000
_cell.length_b   1.000
_cell.length_c   1.000
_cell.angle_alpha   90.00
_cell.angle_beta   90.00
_cell.angle_gamma   90.00
#
_symmetry.space_group_name_H-M   'P 1'
#
loop_
_entity.id
_entity.type
_entity.pdbx_description
1 polymer ?
#
loop_
_entity_poly.entity_id
_entity_poly.type
_entity_poly.pdbx_seq_one_letter_code
_entity_poly.pdbx_strand_id
1 'polypeptide(L)' 'KRLSRGISHASSAIMSLARLQVSGDCAREQFPLEMPIYTFQLPDLSVYSEDFRSFIERDLIEQSTMVALEQA' A
#
# COMPACT_ATOMS: atom_id res chain seq x y z
N LYS A 1 21.17 -12.93 -3.23
CA LYS A 1 19.93 -13.66 -2.86
C LYS A 1 18.78 -13.01 -3.63
N ARG A 2 18.01 -13.74 -4.47
CA ARG A 2 16.81 -13.18 -5.13
C ARG A 2 15.73 -12.96 -4.07
N LEU A 3 15.25 -11.73 -3.93
CA LEU A 3 14.11 -11.44 -3.06
C LEU A 3 12.84 -12.02 -3.71
N SER A 4 12.08 -12.80 -2.96
CA SER A 4 10.80 -13.37 -3.40
C SER A 4 9.66 -12.40 -3.10
N ARG A 5 8.63 -12.39 -3.97
CA ARG A 5 7.41 -11.59 -3.77
C ARG A 5 6.73 -11.93 -2.44
N GLY A 6 5.99 -10.97 -1.86
CA GLY A 6 5.18 -11.19 -0.66
C GLY A 6 5.56 -10.36 0.55
N ILE A 7 6.03 -9.12 0.36
CA ILE A 7 6.25 -8.17 1.47
C ILE A 7 4.95 -7.97 2.27
N SER A 8 3.81 -8.04 1.60
CA SER A 8 2.47 -7.99 2.20
C SER A 8 2.20 -9.05 3.27
N HIS A 9 2.91 -10.19 3.26
CA HIS A 9 2.78 -11.24 4.27
C HIS A 9 3.67 -11.05 5.50
N ALA A 10 4.70 -10.20 5.43
CA ALA A 10 5.67 -10.05 6.51
C ALA A 10 5.09 -9.33 7.75
N SER A 11 3.94 -8.68 7.63
CA SER A 11 3.39 -7.74 8.62
C SER A 11 1.94 -8.05 9.03
N SER A 12 1.57 -9.33 9.13
CA SER A 12 0.21 -9.77 9.48
C SER A 12 -0.31 -9.22 10.81
N ALA A 13 0.53 -9.13 11.85
CA ALA A 13 0.17 -8.59 13.16
C ALA A 13 -0.16 -7.09 13.11
N ILE A 14 0.67 -6.31 12.38
CA ILE A 14 0.46 -4.87 12.19
C ILE A 14 -0.83 -4.62 11.41
N MET A 15 -1.04 -5.38 10.33
CA MET A 15 -2.27 -5.33 9.54
C MET A 15 -3.52 -5.68 10.37
N SER A 16 -3.40 -6.62 11.31
CA SER A 16 -4.50 -6.98 12.20
C SER A 16 -4.85 -5.85 13.17
N LEU A 17 -3.84 -5.16 13.72
CA LEU A 17 -4.05 -3.99 14.58
C LEU A 17 -4.71 -2.85 13.81
N ALA A 18 -4.21 -2.53 12.62
CA ALA A 18 -4.77 -1.47 11.78
C ALA A 18 -6.24 -1.74 11.42
N ARG A 19 -6.60 -2.99 11.07
CA ARG A 19 -8.00 -3.37 10.82
C ARG A 19 -8.90 -3.17 12.03
N LEU A 20 -8.42 -3.52 13.23
CA LEU A 20 -9.19 -3.34 14.47
C LEU A 20 -9.47 -1.87 14.74
N GLN A 21 -8.49 -0.99 14.54
CA GLN A 21 -8.64 0.46 14.74
C GLN A 21 -9.62 1.07 13.73
N VAL A 22 -9.40 0.86 12.43
CA VAL A 22 -10.26 1.40 11.37
C VAL A 22 -11.70 0.91 11.51
N SER A 23 -11.90 -0.36 11.86
CA SER A 23 -13.25 -0.92 12.09
C SER A 23 -13.91 -0.31 13.32
N GLY A 24 -13.14 -0.04 14.39
CA GLY A 24 -13.62 0.63 15.59
C GLY A 24 -14.03 2.08 15.34
N ASP A 25 -13.25 2.81 14.54
CA ASP A 25 -13.54 4.19 14.17
C ASP A 25 -14.79 4.30 13.29
N CYS A 26 -14.92 3.45 12.27
CA CYS A 26 -16.11 3.41 11.41
C CYS A 26 -17.40 3.08 12.19
N ALA A 27 -17.32 2.33 13.29
CA ALA A 27 -18.48 2.00 14.11
C ALA A 27 -18.88 3.14 15.06
N ARG A 28 -17.98 4.08 15.35
CA ARG A 28 -18.15 5.14 16.35
C ARG A 28 -18.56 6.47 15.76
N GLU A 29 -18.07 6.78 14.57
CA GLU A 29 -18.29 8.07 13.94
C GLU A 29 -18.96 7.88 12.58
N GLN A 30 -20.14 8.48 12.44
CA GLN A 30 -20.85 8.61 11.17
C GLN A 30 -20.15 9.70 10.36
N PHE A 31 -18.95 9.39 9.90
CA PHE A 31 -18.09 10.37 9.24
C PHE A 31 -18.77 10.89 7.97
N PRO A 32 -18.68 12.20 7.70
CA PRO A 32 -19.09 12.75 6.41
C PRO A 32 -18.34 12.02 5.30
N LEU A 33 -19.09 11.48 4.33
CA LEU A 33 -18.54 10.76 3.17
C LEU A 33 -17.57 11.60 2.31
N GLU A 34 -17.49 12.91 2.55
CA GLU A 34 -16.77 13.86 1.71
C GLU A 34 -15.25 13.89 1.91
N MET A 35 -14.71 13.50 3.07
CA MET A 35 -13.26 13.54 3.28
C MET A 35 -12.74 12.29 4.00
N PRO A 36 -11.84 11.51 3.38
CA PRO A 36 -11.22 10.38 4.05
C PRO A 36 -10.32 10.88 5.18
N ILE A 37 -10.51 10.34 6.39
CA ILE A 37 -9.69 10.66 7.59
C ILE A 37 -8.27 10.13 7.43
N TYR A 38 -8.13 9.05 6.67
CA TYR A 38 -6.87 8.35 6.45
C TYR A 38 -6.54 8.33 4.96
N THR A 39 -5.31 8.71 4.65
CA THR A 39 -4.76 8.66 3.29
C THR A 39 -3.49 7.83 3.31
N PHE A 40 -3.24 7.10 2.22
CA PHE A 40 -1.99 6.39 2.02
C PHE A 40 -1.14 7.14 1.00
N GLN A 41 0.13 7.36 1.33
CA GLN A 41 1.11 7.88 0.40
C GLN A 41 2.30 6.92 0.35
N LEU A 42 2.71 6.59 -0.88
CA LEU A 42 3.90 5.78 -1.09
C LEU A 42 5.14 6.62 -0.74
N PRO A 43 6.10 6.10 0.06
CA PRO A 43 7.36 6.79 0.29
C PRO A 43 8.16 6.89 -1.01
N ASP A 44 9.08 7.84 -1.06
CA ASP A 44 9.98 7.98 -2.21
C ASP A 44 10.85 6.72 -2.36
N LEU A 45 10.63 5.98 -3.45
CA LEU A 45 11.38 4.77 -3.78
C LEU A 45 12.68 5.07 -4.54
N SER A 46 12.89 6.30 -5.00
CA SER A 46 14.09 6.70 -5.75
C SER A 46 15.37 6.69 -4.90
N VAL A 47 15.21 6.71 -3.56
CA VAL A 47 16.30 6.61 -2.60
C VAL A 47 17.00 5.24 -2.60
N TYR A 48 16.38 4.22 -3.20
CA TYR A 48 16.90 2.86 -3.25
C TYR A 48 17.67 2.57 -4.54
N SER A 49 18.61 1.62 -4.47
CA SER A 49 19.33 1.09 -5.65
C SER A 49 18.34 0.52 -6.67
N GLU A 50 18.66 0.65 -7.97
CA GLU A 50 17.83 0.20 -9.09
C GLU A 50 17.30 -1.24 -8.95
N ASP A 51 18.16 -2.19 -8.55
CA ASP A 51 17.77 -3.59 -8.36
C ASP A 51 16.68 -3.76 -7.30
N PHE A 52 16.84 -3.07 -6.15
CA PHE A 52 15.90 -3.14 -5.04
C PHE A 52 14.63 -2.36 -5.33
N ARG A 53 14.75 -1.18 -5.93
CA ARG A 53 13.61 -0.38 -6.40
C ARG A 53 12.74 -1.18 -7.36
N SER A 54 13.34 -1.80 -8.37
CA SER A 54 12.63 -2.65 -9.35
C SER A 54 11.94 -3.84 -8.68
N PHE A 55 12.53 -4.40 -7.61
CA PHE A 55 11.89 -5.44 -6.82
C PHE A 55 10.66 -4.90 -6.06
N ILE A 56 10.80 -3.79 -5.35
CA ILE A 56 9.73 -3.17 -4.57
C ILE A 56 8.57 -2.73 -5.48
N GLU A 57 8.86 -2.09 -6.60
CA GLU A 57 7.83 -1.67 -7.57
C GLU A 57 7.05 -2.87 -8.11
N ARG A 58 7.71 -3.98 -8.46
CA ARG A 58 7.01 -5.20 -8.91
C ARG A 58 6.20 -5.89 -7.80
N ASP A 59 6.56 -5.70 -6.54
CA ASP A 59 5.85 -6.31 -5.41
C ASP A 59 4.67 -5.45 -4.94
N LEU A 60 4.84 -4.12 -4.94
CA LEU A 60 3.85 -3.18 -4.41
C LEU A 60 2.94 -2.55 -5.48
N ILE A 61 3.35 -2.51 -6.74
CA ILE A 61 2.65 -1.79 -7.82
C ILE A 61 2.19 -2.75 -8.91
N GLU A 62 0.90 -2.68 -9.24
CA GLU A 62 0.30 -3.37 -10.38
C GLU A 62 0.62 -2.60 -11.68
N GLN A 63 1.81 -2.85 -12.24
CA GLN A 63 2.33 -2.12 -13.40
C GLN A 63 1.46 -2.24 -14.66
N SER A 64 0.78 -3.37 -14.85
CA SER A 64 -0.12 -3.59 -15.99
C SER A 64 -1.29 -2.60 -16.00
N THR A 65 -1.91 -2.37 -14.84
CA THR A 65 -2.99 -1.40 -14.67
C THR A 65 -2.48 0.02 -14.83
N MET A 66 -1.31 0.34 -14.29
CA MET A 66 -0.70 1.67 -14.43
C MET A 66 -0.53 2.05 -15.91
N VAL A 67 0.12 1.18 -16.69
CA VAL A 67 0.37 1.43 -18.12
C VAL A 67 -0.95 1.57 -18.91
N ALA A 68 -1.94 0.73 -18.60
CA ALA A 68 -3.24 0.80 -19.27
C ALA A 68 -3.98 2.13 -19.03
N LEU A 69 -3.83 2.71 -17.84
CA LEU A 69 -4.45 4.00 -17.49
C LEU A 69 -3.68 5.19 -18.07
N GLU A 70 -2.35 5.11 -18.18
CA GLU A 70 -1.52 6.17 -18.76
C GLU A 70 -1.66 6.29 -20.29
N GLN A 71 -2.07 5.21 -20.95
CA GLN A 71 -2.22 5.14 -22.41
C GLN A 71 -3.66 5.33 -22.90
N ALA A 72 -4.62 5.59 -21.99
CA ALA A 72 -6.04 5.76 -22.29
C ALA A 72 -6.41 7.16 -22.77
#